data_AF-A0A939X709-F1
#
_entry.id   AF-A0A939X709-F1
#
_cell.length_a   1.000
_cell.length_b   1.000
_cell.length_c   1.000
_cell.angle_alpha   90.00
_cell.angle_beta   90.00
_cell.angle_gamma   90.00
#
_symmetry.space_group_name_H-M   'P 1'
#
loop_
_entity.id
_entity.type
_entity.pdbx_description
1 polymer ?
#
loop_
_entity_poly.entity_id
_entity_poly.type
_entity_poly.pdbx_seq_one_letter_code
_entity_poly.pdbx_strand_id
1 'polypeptide(L)'
;MKKVKEEDFMILWDQADKKYNLTNQYYWYPLIEKPIKEPIVSYCTTELIKSKYKKVLEKKIQKLNILLYERLEYEVNGSRYYVMESKEFDIARYSEDYYFTSDLSGLIYFSHEDTISFAGETFIKMINDLNITLPRLEYA
;
A
#
# COMPACT_ATOMS: atom_id res chain seq x y z
N MET A 1 -4.76 -15.82 -6.29
CA MET A 1 -3.99 -14.99 -7.24
C MET A 1 -4.69 -14.85 -8.59
N LYS A 2 -5.08 -13.64 -8.98
CA LYS A 2 -5.63 -13.33 -10.32
C LYS A 2 -4.52 -12.74 -11.18
N LYS A 3 -4.28 -13.31 -12.36
CA LYS A 3 -3.36 -12.68 -13.33
C LYS A 3 -4.12 -11.58 -14.07
N VAL A 4 -3.52 -10.42 -14.19
CA VAL A 4 -3.98 -9.34 -15.07
C VAL A 4 -2.99 -9.15 -16.20
N LYS A 5 -3.51 -8.76 -17.36
CA LYS A 5 -2.67 -8.35 -18.48
C LYS A 5 -1.89 -7.09 -18.10
N GLU A 6 -0.68 -6.96 -18.64
CA GLU A 6 0.14 -5.76 -18.51
C GLU A 6 -0.65 -4.49 -18.81
N GLU A 7 -1.41 -4.43 -19.91
CA GLU A 7 -2.18 -3.24 -20.30
C GLU A 7 -3.17 -2.79 -19.22
N ASP A 8 -3.98 -3.71 -18.68
CA ASP A 8 -4.97 -3.40 -17.64
C ASP A 8 -4.29 -2.96 -16.33
N PHE A 9 -3.18 -3.61 -15.98
CA PHE A 9 -2.38 -3.24 -14.82
C PHE A 9 -1.78 -1.85 -14.99
N MET A 10 -1.19 -1.55 -16.15
CA MET A 10 -0.54 -0.27 -16.43
C MET A 10 -1.53 0.90 -16.40
N ILE A 11 -2.76 0.71 -16.90
CA ILE A 11 -3.81 1.74 -16.81
C ILE A 11 -4.08 2.12 -15.36
N LEU A 12 -4.24 1.12 -14.49
CA LEU A 12 -4.53 1.38 -13.09
C LEU A 12 -3.31 1.91 -12.33
N TRP A 13 -2.13 1.38 -12.63
CA TRP A 13 -0.88 1.88 -12.08
C TRP A 13 -0.66 3.35 -12.43
N ASP A 14 -0.89 3.74 -13.68
CA ASP A 14 -0.81 5.14 -14.12
C ASP A 14 -1.80 6.05 -13.38
N GLN A 15 -3.00 5.54 -13.07
CA GLN A 15 -3.99 6.28 -12.28
C GLN A 15 -3.55 6.44 -10.82
N ALA A 16 -3.08 5.35 -10.21
CA ALA A 16 -2.54 5.35 -8.86
C ALA A 16 -1.32 6.27 -8.75
N ASP A 17 -0.43 6.21 -9.73
CA ASP A 17 0.77 7.03 -9.82
C ASP A 17 0.44 8.51 -9.96
N LYS A 18 -0.48 8.89 -10.86
CA LYS A 18 -0.92 10.29 -10.98
C LYS A 18 -1.52 10.84 -9.69
N LYS A 19 -2.19 9.99 -8.89
CA LYS A 19 -2.83 10.39 -7.64
C LYS A 19 -1.84 10.46 -6.47
N TYR A 20 -1.01 9.43 -6.33
CA TYR A 20 -0.14 9.22 -5.17
C TYR A 20 1.35 9.46 -5.46
N ASN A 21 1.70 9.94 -6.65
CA ASN A 21 3.07 10.23 -7.07
C ASN A 21 4.04 9.06 -6.77
N LEU A 22 3.72 7.88 -7.31
CA LEU A 22 4.39 6.61 -7.04
C LEU A 22 5.68 6.44 -7.88
N THR A 23 5.78 7.11 -9.03
CA THR A 23 6.93 7.11 -9.91
C THR A 23 7.68 8.43 -9.78
N ASN A 24 8.75 8.36 -9.02
CA ASN A 24 9.89 9.23 -9.19
C ASN A 24 11.07 8.54 -8.51
N GLN A 25 12.06 8.18 -9.33
CA GLN A 25 13.39 7.69 -8.96
C GLN A 25 13.54 6.16 -8.80
N TYR A 26 14.76 5.69 -9.09
CA TYR A 26 15.25 4.32 -9.08
C TYR A 26 15.20 3.62 -7.70
N TYR A 27 14.46 4.20 -6.76
CA TYR A 27 14.38 3.83 -5.37
C TYR A 27 12.95 4.09 -4.88
N TRP A 28 12.30 3.10 -4.27
CA TRP A 28 10.96 3.28 -3.74
C TRP A 28 11.02 3.78 -2.31
N TYR A 29 11.16 5.09 -2.19
CA TYR A 29 11.12 5.80 -0.92
C TYR A 29 9.80 5.53 -0.17
N PRO A 30 9.82 5.51 1.18
CA PRO A 30 8.61 5.61 1.99
C PRO A 30 7.67 6.71 1.47
N LEU A 31 6.36 6.47 1.43
CA LEU A 31 5.40 7.44 0.85
C LEU A 31 5.47 8.81 1.52
N ILE A 32 5.81 8.86 2.81
CA ILE A 32 5.93 10.10 3.57
C ILE A 32 7.06 11.01 3.08
N GLU A 33 8.06 10.48 2.38
CA GLU A 33 9.16 11.25 1.79
C GLU A 33 8.79 11.86 0.43
N LYS A 34 7.62 11.51 -0.11
CA LYS A 34 7.20 11.90 -1.44
C LYS A 34 6.24 13.09 -1.36
N PRO A 35 6.28 14.02 -2.34
CA PRO A 35 5.35 15.14 -2.38
C PRO A 35 3.98 14.66 -2.87
N ILE A 36 3.24 13.99 -2.00
CA ILE A 36 1.92 13.44 -2.24
C ILE A 36 0.87 14.45 -1.75
N LYS A 37 -0.18 14.67 -2.55
CA LYS A 37 -1.26 15.61 -2.21
C LYS A 37 -2.25 15.05 -1.21
N GLU A 38 -2.40 13.73 -1.20
CA GLU A 38 -3.30 13.01 -0.31
C GLU A 38 -2.75 13.00 1.13
N PRO A 39 -3.62 13.00 2.14
CA PRO A 39 -3.20 12.83 3.52
C PRO A 39 -2.53 11.47 3.72
N ILE A 40 -1.42 11.45 4.47
CA ILE A 40 -0.61 10.26 4.76
C ILE A 40 -0.38 10.13 6.25
N VAL A 41 -0.41 8.90 6.74
CA VAL A 41 0.10 8.53 8.07
C VAL A 41 1.03 7.34 7.91
N SER A 42 2.22 7.43 8.50
CA SER A 42 3.22 6.36 8.46
C SER A 42 3.62 5.93 9.87
N TYR A 43 3.95 4.65 10.00
CA TYR A 43 4.41 4.03 11.25
C TYR A 43 5.65 3.18 11.00
N CYS A 44 6.46 2.99 12.03
CA CYS A 44 7.45 1.92 12.03
C CYS A 44 6.73 0.57 12.00
N THR A 45 7.00 -0.23 10.97
CA THR A 45 6.36 -1.54 10.75
C THR A 45 6.65 -2.49 11.91
N THR A 46 7.89 -2.54 12.39
CA THR A 46 8.27 -3.34 13.57
C THR A 46 7.45 -2.98 14.81
N GLU A 47 7.27 -1.70 15.11
CA GLU A 47 6.49 -1.26 16.27
C GLU A 47 5.01 -1.60 16.10
N LEU A 48 4.46 -1.37 14.91
CA LEU A 48 3.08 -1.71 14.60
C LEU A 48 2.82 -3.20 14.77
N ILE A 49 3.71 -4.05 14.27
CA ILE A 49 3.63 -5.52 14.39
C ILE A 49 3.63 -5.96 15.86
N LYS A 50 4.46 -5.35 16.70
CA LYS A 50 4.54 -5.65 18.14
C LYS A 50 3.35 -5.09 18.93
N SER A 51 2.59 -4.18 18.35
CA SER A 51 1.49 -3.50 19.02
C SER A 51 0.18 -4.30 19.00
N LYS A 52 -0.75 -3.92 19.87
CA LYS A 52 -2.15 -4.40 19.84
C LYS A 52 -2.90 -4.03 18.56
N TYR A 53 -2.42 -3.05 17.79
CA TYR A 53 -3.13 -2.51 16.64
C TYR A 53 -2.99 -3.38 15.38
N LYS A 54 -1.93 -4.22 15.28
CA LYS A 54 -1.68 -5.10 14.12
C LYS A 54 -2.95 -5.85 13.70
N LYS A 55 -3.46 -6.71 14.59
CA LYS A 55 -4.63 -7.56 14.31
C LYS A 55 -5.92 -6.76 14.07
N VAL A 56 -6.03 -5.56 14.66
CA VAL A 56 -7.21 -4.70 14.49
C VAL A 56 -7.21 -4.09 13.09
N LEU A 57 -6.06 -3.59 12.64
CA LEU A 57 -5.89 -3.05 11.29
C LEU A 57 -6.13 -4.12 10.24
N GLU A 58 -5.51 -5.29 10.38
CA GLU A 58 -5.69 -6.39 9.44
C GLU A 58 -7.16 -6.76 9.28
N LYS A 59 -7.88 -6.95 10.39
CA LYS A 59 -9.31 -7.25 10.36
C LYS A 59 -10.16 -6.14 9.74
N LYS A 60 -9.79 -4.86 9.91
CA LYS A 60 -10.52 -3.75 9.28
C LYS A 60 -10.24 -3.68 7.79
N ILE A 61 -8.98 -3.84 7.39
CA ILE A 61 -8.53 -3.79 6.00
C ILE A 61 -9.08 -4.98 5.21
N GLN A 62 -9.11 -6.18 5.78
CA GLN A 62 -9.73 -7.36 5.17
C GLN A 62 -11.24 -7.22 4.92
N LYS A 63 -11.93 -6.32 5.64
CA LYS A 63 -13.34 -6.00 5.37
C LYS A 63 -13.52 -5.01 4.23
N LEU A 64 -12.45 -4.34 3.82
CA LEU A 64 -12.43 -3.48 2.64
C LEU A 64 -12.15 -4.36 1.42
N ASN A 65 -12.78 -4.06 0.28
CA ASN A 65 -12.39 -4.65 -1.00
C ASN A 65 -11.07 -4.02 -1.44
N ILE A 66 -9.97 -4.53 -0.90
CA ILE A 66 -8.62 -4.14 -1.26
C ILE A 66 -8.04 -5.09 -2.30
N LEU A 67 -7.16 -4.53 -3.10
CA LEU A 67 -6.42 -5.19 -4.15
C LEU A 67 -4.94 -5.05 -3.77
N LEU A 68 -4.26 -6.17 -3.59
CA LEU A 68 -2.79 -6.20 -3.51
C LEU A 68 -2.23 -6.12 -4.92
N TYR A 69 -1.33 -5.17 -5.11
CA TYR A 69 -0.54 -5.01 -6.33
C TYR A 69 0.90 -5.29 -5.97
N GLU A 70 1.32 -6.49 -6.33
CA GLU A 70 2.71 -6.89 -6.24
C GLU A 70 3.30 -6.82 -7.64
N ARG A 71 4.39 -6.09 -7.83
CA ARG A 71 5.09 -6.05 -9.11
C ARG A 71 5.89 -7.34 -9.29
N LEU A 72 5.19 -8.42 -9.59
CA LEU A 72 5.79 -9.68 -10.03
C LEU A 72 5.64 -9.81 -11.54
N GLU A 73 6.76 -9.71 -12.24
CA GLU A 73 6.81 -9.83 -13.70
C GLU A 73 6.90 -11.31 -14.11
N TYR A 74 5.96 -11.76 -14.94
CA TYR A 74 6.00 -13.07 -15.56
C TYR A 74 5.77 -12.97 -17.06
N GLU A 75 6.61 -13.62 -17.84
CA GLU A 75 6.38 -13.81 -19.27
C GLU A 75 5.75 -15.20 -19.51
N VAL A 76 4.58 -15.23 -20.15
CA VAL A 76 3.92 -16.48 -20.58
C VAL A 76 3.56 -16.35 -22.05
N ASN A 77 4.12 -17.20 -22.90
CA ASN A 77 3.89 -17.19 -24.36
C ASN A 77 4.14 -15.80 -24.99
N GLY A 78 5.20 -15.09 -24.59
CA GLY A 78 5.54 -13.76 -25.11
C GLY A 78 4.64 -12.63 -24.63
N SER A 79 3.70 -12.90 -23.71
CA SER A 79 2.85 -11.90 -23.07
C SER A 79 3.30 -11.67 -21.63
N ARG A 80 3.44 -10.42 -21.21
CA ARG A 80 3.75 -10.06 -19.82
C ARG A 80 2.48 -9.99 -18.97
N TYR A 81 2.57 -10.56 -17.78
CA TYR A 81 1.49 -10.57 -16.80
C TYR A 81 1.99 -10.02 -15.47
N TYR A 82 1.08 -9.35 -14.78
CA TYR A 82 1.27 -8.88 -13.42
C TYR A 82 0.31 -9.61 -12.48
N VAL A 83 0.67 -9.63 -11.21
CA VAL A 83 -0.15 -10.24 -10.17
C VAL A 83 -1.01 -9.16 -9.53
N MET A 84 -2.31 -9.32 -9.69
CA MET A 84 -3.28 -8.68 -8.81
C MET A 84 -3.85 -9.73 -7.89
N GLU A 85 -3.75 -9.49 -6.60
CA GLU A 85 -4.31 -10.42 -5.64
C GLU A 85 -5.30 -9.77 -4.71
N SER A 86 -6.53 -10.27 -4.74
CA SER A 86 -7.44 -10.11 -3.63
C SER A 86 -7.09 -11.21 -2.62
N LYS A 87 -6.19 -10.91 -1.68
CA LYS A 87 -5.81 -11.81 -0.58
C LYS A 87 -6.18 -11.20 0.76
N GLU A 88 -6.17 -12.06 1.78
CA GLU A 88 -6.12 -11.61 3.17
C GLU A 88 -4.92 -10.67 3.34
N PHE A 89 -5.15 -9.47 3.87
CA PHE A 89 -4.08 -8.54 4.21
C PHE A 89 -3.43 -8.97 5.53
N ASP A 90 -2.11 -9.05 5.52
CA ASP A 90 -1.25 -9.31 6.69
C ASP A 90 -0.13 -8.27 6.70
N ILE A 91 0.10 -7.66 7.86
CA ILE A 91 1.18 -6.72 8.06
C ILE A 91 2.47 -7.54 8.26
N ALA A 92 3.22 -7.68 7.16
CA ALA A 92 4.51 -8.34 7.12
C ALA A 92 5.67 -7.33 7.27
N ARG A 93 6.81 -7.83 7.76
CA ARG A 93 8.05 -7.05 7.87
C ARG A 93 8.89 -7.26 6.62
N TYR A 94 9.58 -6.21 6.16
CA TYR A 94 10.52 -6.25 5.02
C TYR A 94 9.89 -6.63 3.67
N SER A 95 8.62 -6.31 3.47
CA SER A 95 8.01 -6.41 2.16
C SER A 95 7.98 -5.04 1.47
N GLU A 96 7.87 -5.07 0.15
CA GLU A 96 7.84 -3.88 -0.70
C GLU A 96 6.58 -3.95 -1.58
N ASP A 97 5.45 -3.61 -0.97
CA ASP A 97 4.12 -3.91 -1.52
C ASP A 97 3.21 -2.69 -1.54
N TYR A 98 2.41 -2.57 -2.59
CA TYR A 98 1.32 -1.61 -2.66
C TYR A 98 -0.04 -2.31 -2.58
N TYR A 99 -0.92 -1.82 -1.71
CA TYR A 99 -2.32 -2.24 -1.63
C TYR A 99 -3.21 -1.04 -1.92
N PHE A 100 -4.19 -1.20 -2.80
CA PHE A 100 -5.14 -0.14 -3.14
C PHE A 100 -6.56 -0.59 -2.87
N THR A 101 -7.43 0.37 -2.60
CA THR A 101 -8.87 0.15 -2.80
C THR A 101 -9.17 0.16 -4.31
N SER A 102 -10.20 -0.57 -4.73
CA SER A 102 -10.55 -0.67 -6.16
C SER A 102 -10.92 0.66 -6.82
N ASP A 103 -11.31 1.65 -6.02
CA ASP A 103 -11.66 3.02 -6.43
C ASP A 103 -10.50 4.02 -6.24
N LEU A 104 -9.32 3.55 -5.83
CA LEU A 104 -8.16 4.36 -5.50
C LEU A 104 -8.43 5.44 -4.43
N SER A 105 -9.44 5.26 -3.58
CA SER A 105 -9.69 6.12 -2.41
C SER A 105 -8.69 5.91 -1.27
N GLY A 106 -7.96 4.78 -1.28
CA GLY A 106 -6.91 4.49 -0.32
C GLY A 106 -5.73 3.73 -0.92
N LEU A 107 -4.55 3.98 -0.36
CA LEU A 107 -3.30 3.26 -0.63
C LEU A 107 -2.62 2.84 0.69
N ILE A 108 -2.08 1.63 0.73
CA ILE A 108 -1.13 1.16 1.75
C ILE A 108 0.17 0.83 1.04
N TYR A 109 1.29 1.33 1.54
CA TYR A 109 2.61 0.97 1.05
C TYR A 109 3.47 0.43 2.17
N PHE A 110 4.09 -0.72 1.93
CA PHE A 110 5.17 -1.25 2.75
C PHE A 110 6.49 -0.93 2.07
N SER A 111 7.42 -0.34 2.82
CA SER A 111 8.79 -0.15 2.39
C SER A 111 9.71 -1.16 3.09
N HIS A 112 10.74 -1.62 2.38
CA HIS A 112 11.83 -2.41 2.95
C HIS A 112 12.60 -1.69 4.07
N GLU A 113 12.41 -0.37 4.21
CA GLU A 113 12.96 0.47 5.29
C GLU A 113 12.15 0.42 6.61
N ASP A 114 11.44 -0.68 6.86
CA ASP A 114 10.64 -0.88 8.08
C ASP A 114 9.56 0.19 8.31
N THR A 115 8.99 0.68 7.21
CA THR A 115 7.92 1.69 7.21
C THR A 115 6.66 1.16 6.53
N ILE A 116 5.52 1.41 7.15
CA ILE A 116 4.19 1.20 6.55
C ILE A 116 3.50 2.55 6.48
N SER A 117 2.97 2.89 5.30
CA SER A 117 2.29 4.15 5.04
C SER A 117 0.86 3.91 4.60
N PHE A 118 -0.06 4.70 5.15
CA PHE A 118 -1.48 4.72 4.82
C PHE A 118 -1.81 6.07 4.20
N ALA A 119 -2.35 6.08 2.98
CA ALA A 119 -2.66 7.29 2.24
C ALA A 119 -4.11 7.29 1.74
N GLY A 120 -4.67 8.49 1.57
CA GLY A 120 -6.02 8.70 1.04
C GLY A 120 -7.13 8.55 2.07
N GLU A 121 -8.28 9.14 1.76
CA GLU A 121 -9.40 9.35 2.70
C GLU A 121 -9.86 8.06 3.40
N THR A 122 -9.96 6.94 2.67
CA THR A 122 -10.46 5.67 3.22
C THR A 122 -9.60 5.17 4.38
N PHE A 123 -8.28 5.12 4.20
CA PHE A 123 -7.40 4.65 5.26
C PHE A 123 -7.15 5.71 6.32
N ILE A 124 -7.07 6.99 5.97
CA ILE A 124 -6.87 8.06 6.94
C ILE A 124 -8.05 8.14 7.91
N LYS A 125 -9.28 8.06 7.42
CA LYS A 125 -10.47 7.99 8.27
C LYS A 125 -10.40 6.77 9.20
N MET A 126 -10.08 5.60 8.66
CA MET A 126 -9.96 4.36 9.44
C MET A 126 -8.91 4.48 10.56
N ILE A 127 -7.74 5.05 10.26
CA ILE A 127 -6.64 5.25 11.22
C ILE A 127 -7.06 6.21 12.32
N ASN A 128 -7.72 7.32 11.96
CA ASN A 128 -8.21 8.30 12.94
C ASN A 128 -9.30 7.70 13.84
N ASP A 129 -10.23 6.90 13.30
CA ASP A 129 -11.27 6.21 14.06
C ASP A 129 -10.68 5.19 15.07
N LEU A 130 -9.51 4.61 14.77
CA LEU A 130 -8.82 3.66 15.64
C LEU A 130 -8.05 4.35 16.77
N ASN A 131 -7.82 5.65 16.69
CA ASN A 131 -7.06 6.44 17.65
C ASN A 131 -5.73 5.76 18.04
N ILE A 132 -4.95 5.37 17.02
CA ILE A 132 -3.68 4.66 17.21
C ILE A 132 -2.69 5.56 17.94
N THR A 133 -2.24 5.10 19.11
CA THR A 133 -1.33 5.83 20.00
C THR A 133 0.15 5.58 19.72
N LEU A 134 0.49 4.84 18.65
CA LEU A 134 1.88 4.65 18.25
C LEU A 134 2.46 5.97 17.70
N PRO A 135 3.75 6.23 17.90
CA PRO A 135 4.42 7.35 17.26
C PRO A 135 4.21 7.29 15.75
N ARG A 136 3.74 8.39 15.17
CA ARG A 136 3.72 8.56 13.72
C ARG A 136 5.14 8.91 13.29
N LEU A 137 5.57 8.34 12.17
CA LEU A 137 6.76 8.83 11.51
C LEU A 137 6.42 10.19 10.90
N GLU A 138 7.31 11.15 11.09
CA GLU A 138 7.26 12.47 10.48
C GLU A 138 8.61 12.64 9.79
N TYR A 139 8.59 12.94 8.49
CA TYR A 139 9.79 13.31 7.76
C TYR A 139 9.82 14.83 7.60
N ALA A 140 10.98 15.42 7.89
CA ALA A 140 11.21 16.85 7.88
C ALA A 140 11.45 17.40 6.47
#